data_AF-A0A969JXB2-F1
#
_entry.id   AF-A0A969JXB2-F1
#
_cell.length_a   1.000
_cell.length_b   1.000
_cell.length_c   1.000
_cell.angle_alpha   90.00
_cell.angle_beta   90.00
_cell.angle_gamma   90.00
#
_symmetry.space_group_name_H-M   'P 1'
#
loop_
_entity.id
_entity.type
_entity.pdbx_description
1 polymer ?
#
loop_
_entity_poly.entity_id
_entity_poly.type
_entity_poly.pdbx_seq_one_letter_code
_entity_poly.pdbx_strand_id
1 'polypeptide(L)'
;MASPPARLFGLFALDHLQFEHDRSADAEPSLAMMTASAIRMLAQDPDGYFLMIEGGRIDHAHHLGNASRALEDTVAMAEAVAAAAALTDARETLILVTADHSHTLTISGYPKRGNPILGLTGDTDAAGRAFTTLGYANGPGATGASDSQPAGPKTFPHQPKSYSPDPTARPDLSEIDTADPNYLQEALVPGDMETHGGEDVAVYARGPGSPAVHGVIEQNEIYHIMRAALGW
;
A
#
# COMPACT_ATOMS: atom_id res chain seq x y z
N MET A 1 -12.74 31.94 12.98
CA MET A 1 -11.61 30.99 13.07
C MET A 1 -10.34 31.78 12.75
N ALA A 2 -9.21 31.48 13.39
CA ALA A 2 -7.95 32.14 13.08
C ALA A 2 -7.47 31.76 11.67
N SER A 3 -6.82 32.68 10.96
CA SER A 3 -6.18 32.37 9.68
C SER A 3 -5.10 31.30 9.87
N PRO A 4 -4.94 30.35 8.93
CA PRO A 4 -3.88 29.35 9.02
C PRO A 4 -2.50 30.01 9.06
N PRO A 5 -1.50 29.39 9.72
CA PRO A 5 -0.15 29.93 9.75
C PRO A 5 0.47 29.92 8.34
N ALA A 6 1.39 30.85 8.07
CA ALA A 6 2.05 30.95 6.76
C ALA A 6 2.92 29.74 6.41
N ARG A 7 3.40 29.00 7.43
CA ARG A 7 4.18 27.77 7.29
C ARG A 7 3.78 26.80 8.40
N LEU A 8 3.74 25.52 8.08
CA LEU A 8 3.47 24.44 9.04
C LEU A 8 4.51 23.35 8.87
N PHE A 9 5.03 22.85 9.99
CA PHE A 9 5.86 21.66 10.05
C PHE A 9 5.25 20.73 11.11
N GLY A 10 4.70 19.60 10.67
CA GLY A 10 4.05 18.61 11.53
C GLY A 10 4.82 17.29 11.49
N LEU A 11 5.36 16.89 12.63
CA LEU A 11 5.96 15.58 12.85
C LEU A 11 5.11 14.87 13.91
N PHE A 12 4.45 13.78 13.55
CA PHE A 12 3.48 13.10 14.43
C PHE A 12 4.03 11.80 15.03
N ALA A 13 5.19 11.33 14.58
CA ALA A 13 5.90 10.18 15.14
C ALA A 13 7.42 10.47 15.21
N LEU A 14 8.15 9.65 15.98
CA LEU A 14 9.62 9.72 16.06
C LEU A 14 10.31 9.19 14.79
N ASP A 15 9.61 8.34 14.05
CA ASP A 15 10.04 7.73 12.80
C ASP A 15 8.82 7.70 11.85
N HIS A 16 8.47 6.54 11.30
CA HIS A 16 7.25 6.36 10.51
C HIS A 16 5.99 6.52 11.37
N LEU A 17 4.91 7.03 10.77
CA LEU A 17 3.57 6.92 11.32
C LEU A 17 3.17 5.45 11.46
N GLN A 18 2.17 5.17 12.29
CA GLN A 18 1.59 3.84 12.37
C GLN A 18 0.97 3.41 11.03
N PHE A 19 0.81 2.10 10.81
CA PHE A 19 -0.09 1.62 9.77
C PHE A 19 -1.50 2.13 10.05
N GLU A 20 -2.33 2.33 9.02
CA GLU A 20 -3.70 2.83 9.23
C GLU A 20 -4.48 1.92 10.19
N HIS A 21 -4.29 0.60 10.09
CA HIS A 21 -4.87 -0.39 10.99
C HIS A 21 -4.54 -0.14 12.48
N ASP A 22 -3.30 0.26 12.77
CA ASP A 22 -2.76 0.41 14.12
C ASP A 22 -2.88 1.85 14.65
N ARG A 23 -3.33 2.79 13.81
CA ARG A 23 -3.34 4.23 14.09
C ARG A 23 -4.35 4.57 15.18
N SER A 24 -3.89 5.24 16.23
CA SER A 24 -4.78 5.92 17.18
C SER A 24 -5.17 7.30 16.63
N ALA A 25 -6.47 7.53 16.42
CA ALA A 25 -6.98 8.79 15.91
C ALA A 25 -6.73 10.00 16.82
N ASP A 26 -6.51 9.77 18.12
CA ASP A 26 -6.17 10.82 19.08
C ASP A 26 -4.67 11.19 19.05
N ALA A 27 -3.82 10.34 18.46
CA ALA A 27 -2.37 10.51 18.45
C ALA A 27 -1.83 10.96 17.08
N GLU A 28 -2.35 10.40 15.99
CA GLU A 28 -1.83 10.64 14.63
C GLU A 28 -2.97 10.99 13.64
N PRO A 29 -2.81 12.05 12.83
CA PRO A 29 -3.78 12.38 11.78
C PRO A 29 -3.75 11.31 10.68
N SER A 30 -4.90 11.04 10.06
CA SER A 30 -4.92 10.20 8.85
C SER A 30 -4.28 10.93 7.66
N LEU A 31 -3.88 10.17 6.63
CA LEU A 31 -3.35 10.74 5.38
C LEU A 31 -4.34 11.71 4.72
N ALA A 32 -5.64 11.41 4.77
CA ALA A 32 -6.70 12.29 4.30
C ALA A 32 -6.79 13.60 5.10
N MET A 33 -6.62 13.55 6.43
CA MET A 33 -6.59 14.75 7.28
C MET A 33 -5.38 15.63 6.99
N MET A 34 -4.20 15.03 6.82
CA MET A 34 -2.98 15.74 6.44
C MET A 34 -3.12 16.40 5.06
N THR A 35 -3.64 15.65 4.09
CA THR A 35 -3.94 16.14 2.73
C THR A 35 -4.88 17.35 2.76
N ALA A 36 -6.02 17.24 3.45
CA ALA A 36 -6.98 18.32 3.55
C ALA A 36 -6.41 19.56 4.24
N SER A 37 -5.55 19.37 5.24
CA SER A 37 -4.89 20.47 5.95
C SER A 37 -3.86 21.17 5.06
N ALA A 38 -3.03 20.41 4.34
CA ALA A 38 -2.05 20.93 3.40
C ALA A 38 -2.72 21.75 2.28
N ILE A 39 -3.78 21.22 1.65
CA ILE A 39 -4.50 21.92 0.57
C ILE A 39 -5.10 23.23 1.08
N ARG A 40 -5.76 23.25 2.25
CA ARG A 40 -6.35 24.48 2.80
C ARG A 40 -5.33 25.58 3.07
N MET A 41 -4.12 25.18 3.45
CA MET A 41 -3.00 26.09 3.67
C MET A 41 -2.40 26.59 2.36
N LEU A 42 -2.10 25.69 1.43
CA LEU A 42 -1.44 26.02 0.17
C LEU A 42 -2.35 26.79 -0.79
N ALA A 43 -3.67 26.54 -0.77
CA ALA A 43 -4.65 27.24 -1.59
C ALA A 43 -4.81 28.73 -1.25
N GLN A 44 -4.11 29.25 -0.22
CA GLN A 44 -4.06 30.68 0.06
C GLN A 44 -3.11 31.43 -0.89
N ASP A 45 -2.21 30.73 -1.58
CA ASP A 45 -1.29 31.32 -2.53
C ASP A 45 -1.98 31.51 -3.90
N PRO A 46 -2.16 32.75 -4.39
CA PRO A 46 -2.80 32.99 -5.69
C PRO A 46 -1.97 32.52 -6.88
N ASP A 47 -0.66 32.26 -6.71
CA ASP A 47 0.21 31.74 -7.77
C ASP A 47 0.12 30.22 -7.90
N GLY A 48 -0.63 29.54 -7.01
CA GLY A 48 -0.82 28.10 -6.99
C GLY A 48 0.21 27.37 -6.14
N TYR A 49 0.20 26.03 -6.21
CA TYR A 49 1.09 25.20 -5.39
C TYR A 49 1.41 23.85 -6.04
N PHE A 50 2.51 23.26 -5.57
CA PHE A 50 2.80 21.84 -5.74
C PHE A 50 2.59 21.14 -4.39
N LEU A 51 1.99 19.95 -4.43
CA LEU A 51 1.78 19.12 -3.25
C LEU A 51 2.07 17.66 -3.60
N MET A 52 2.95 17.02 -2.81
CA MET A 52 3.21 15.59 -2.88
C MET A 52 2.60 14.92 -1.65
N ILE A 53 1.85 13.84 -1.88
CA ILE A 53 1.18 13.03 -0.85
C ILE A 53 1.60 11.59 -1.10
N GLU A 54 2.10 10.93 -0.07
CA GLU A 54 2.67 9.59 -0.17
C GLU A 54 2.00 8.65 0.83
N GLY A 55 1.45 7.55 0.34
CA GLY A 55 0.97 6.43 1.15
C GLY A 55 2.10 5.46 1.49
N GLY A 56 3.21 5.94 2.05
CA GLY A 56 4.46 5.18 2.15
C GLY A 56 4.41 3.94 3.04
N ARG A 57 3.37 3.78 3.86
CA ARG A 57 3.17 2.57 4.69
C ARG A 57 2.64 1.37 3.88
N ILE A 58 2.17 1.57 2.66
CA ILE A 58 1.78 0.47 1.74
C ILE A 58 2.98 -0.44 1.47
N ASP A 59 4.11 0.15 1.08
CA ASP A 59 5.38 -0.54 0.83
C ASP A 59 5.87 -1.32 2.06
N HIS A 60 5.93 -0.64 3.21
CA HIS A 60 6.37 -1.26 4.46
C HIS A 60 5.50 -2.47 4.86
N ALA A 61 4.19 -2.42 4.62
CA ALA A 61 3.31 -3.55 4.93
C ALA A 61 3.55 -4.73 3.98
N HIS A 62 3.81 -4.47 2.69
CA HIS A 62 4.20 -5.50 1.74
C HIS A 62 5.54 -6.14 2.11
N HIS A 63 6.57 -5.36 2.42
CA HIS A 63 7.85 -5.86 2.93
C HIS A 63 7.69 -6.80 4.13
N LEU A 64 6.73 -6.52 5.01
CA LEU A 64 6.41 -7.34 6.19
C LEU A 64 5.49 -8.54 5.88
N GLY A 65 5.15 -8.76 4.61
CA GLY A 65 4.28 -9.84 4.14
C GLY A 65 2.83 -9.72 4.62
N ASN A 66 2.38 -8.51 5.00
CA ASN A 66 1.08 -8.27 5.60
C ASN A 66 0.13 -7.55 4.63
N ALA A 67 -0.65 -8.33 3.87
CA ALA A 67 -1.58 -7.76 2.90
C ALA A 67 -2.77 -7.04 3.55
N SER A 68 -3.17 -7.36 4.79
CA SER A 68 -4.25 -6.62 5.47
C SER A 68 -3.86 -5.15 5.63
N ARG A 69 -2.70 -4.90 6.24
CA ARG A 69 -2.18 -3.55 6.45
C ARG A 69 -1.87 -2.86 5.13
N ALA A 70 -1.28 -3.56 4.15
CA ALA A 70 -0.99 -2.96 2.85
C ALA A 70 -2.26 -2.48 2.12
N LEU A 71 -3.33 -3.26 2.16
CA LEU A 71 -4.62 -2.89 1.58
C LEU A 71 -5.32 -1.78 2.36
N GLU A 72 -5.27 -1.81 3.69
CA GLU A 72 -5.83 -0.74 4.53
C GLU A 72 -5.12 0.60 4.32
N ASP A 73 -3.78 0.62 4.27
CA ASP A 73 -3.02 1.82 3.92
C ASP A 73 -3.26 2.27 2.47
N THR A 74 -3.54 1.34 1.54
CA THR A 74 -3.97 1.67 0.17
C THR A 74 -5.34 2.36 0.16
N VAL A 75 -6.27 1.91 1.02
CA VAL A 75 -7.57 2.59 1.20
C VAL A 75 -7.35 3.99 1.79
N ALA A 76 -6.46 4.16 2.77
CA ALA A 76 -6.12 5.48 3.31
C ALA A 76 -5.57 6.44 2.24
N MET A 77 -4.74 5.93 1.31
CA MET A 77 -4.28 6.70 0.15
C MET A 77 -5.45 7.05 -0.80
N ALA A 78 -6.36 6.12 -1.08
CA ALA A 78 -7.55 6.39 -1.88
C ALA A 78 -8.44 7.48 -1.26
N GLU A 79 -8.60 7.48 0.07
CA GLU A 79 -9.32 8.53 0.81
C GLU A 79 -8.59 9.88 0.74
N ALA A 80 -7.26 9.89 0.76
CA ALA A 80 -6.48 11.10 0.57
C ALA A 80 -6.66 11.69 -0.85
N VAL A 81 -6.64 10.84 -1.88
CA VAL A 81 -6.96 11.25 -3.27
C VAL A 81 -8.38 11.81 -3.36
N ALA A 82 -9.36 11.16 -2.72
CA ALA A 82 -10.75 11.65 -2.68
C ALA A 82 -10.86 13.01 -1.97
N ALA A 83 -10.15 13.20 -0.86
CA ALA A 83 -10.09 14.46 -0.14
C ALA A 83 -9.47 15.57 -1.01
N ALA A 84 -8.37 15.28 -1.72
CA ALA A 84 -7.75 16.22 -2.64
C ALA A 84 -8.69 16.60 -3.79
N ALA A 85 -9.33 15.60 -4.41
CA ALA A 85 -10.27 15.80 -5.51
C ALA A 85 -11.51 16.62 -5.11
N ALA A 86 -11.92 16.56 -3.85
CA ALA A 86 -13.03 17.33 -3.29
C ALA A 86 -12.66 18.77 -2.89
N LEU A 87 -11.38 19.02 -2.60
CA LEU A 87 -10.87 20.33 -2.14
C LEU A 87 -10.23 21.17 -3.26
N THR A 88 -10.20 20.66 -4.49
CA THR A 88 -9.55 21.31 -5.65
C THR A 88 -10.50 21.36 -6.85
N ASP A 89 -10.37 22.40 -7.68
CA ASP A 89 -11.11 22.51 -8.94
C ASP A 89 -10.35 21.80 -10.06
N ALA A 90 -11.02 20.84 -10.72
CA ALA A 90 -10.44 20.08 -11.83
C ALA A 90 -10.10 20.92 -13.06
N ARG A 91 -10.57 22.16 -13.13
CA ARG A 91 -10.25 23.10 -14.21
C ARG A 91 -8.89 23.76 -14.04
N GLU A 92 -8.36 23.78 -12.82
CA GLU A 92 -7.10 24.46 -12.48
C GLU A 92 -6.08 23.56 -11.79
N THR A 93 -6.46 22.35 -11.36
CA THR A 93 -5.57 21.42 -10.66
C THR A 93 -5.36 20.13 -11.45
N LEU A 94 -4.09 19.81 -11.73
CA LEU A 94 -3.68 18.47 -12.17
C LEU A 94 -3.47 17.59 -10.93
N ILE A 95 -4.21 16.49 -10.84
CA ILE A 95 -3.96 15.41 -9.88
C ILE A 95 -3.40 14.21 -10.64
N LEU A 96 -2.23 13.74 -10.23
CA LEU A 96 -1.61 12.49 -10.67
C LEU A 96 -1.55 11.50 -9.51
N VAL A 97 -1.86 10.24 -9.78
CA VAL A 97 -1.71 9.13 -8.82
C VAL A 97 -0.90 8.04 -9.50
N THR A 98 0.20 7.63 -8.88
CA THR A 98 1.10 6.58 -9.37
C THR A 98 1.67 5.82 -8.18
N ALA A 99 2.36 4.72 -8.47
CA ALA A 99 3.36 4.15 -7.57
C ALA A 99 4.77 4.47 -8.09
N ASP A 100 5.75 4.35 -7.22
CA ASP A 100 7.18 4.37 -7.54
C ASP A 100 7.69 3.00 -8.01
N HIS A 101 7.14 1.91 -7.46
CA HIS A 101 7.30 0.53 -7.93
C HIS A 101 6.14 -0.36 -7.46
N SER A 102 6.17 -1.65 -7.81
CA SER A 102 5.20 -2.64 -7.34
C SER A 102 5.79 -3.54 -6.23
N HIS A 103 5.10 -4.63 -5.92
CA HIS A 103 5.53 -5.73 -5.04
C HIS A 103 5.24 -7.08 -5.70
N THR A 104 5.79 -8.16 -5.13
CA THR A 104 5.54 -9.53 -5.59
C THR A 104 4.21 -10.13 -5.10
N LEU A 105 3.25 -9.27 -4.72
CA LEU A 105 1.90 -9.67 -4.37
C LEU A 105 1.23 -10.35 -5.57
N THR A 106 0.60 -11.49 -5.32
CA THR A 106 -0.17 -12.25 -6.31
C THR A 106 -1.62 -12.35 -5.88
N ILE A 107 -2.52 -12.32 -6.88
CA ILE A 107 -3.95 -12.62 -6.72
C ILE A 107 -4.20 -13.94 -7.45
N SER A 108 -4.49 -14.98 -6.69
CA SER A 108 -4.49 -16.37 -7.14
C SER A 108 -5.87 -17.04 -6.95
N GLY A 109 -6.03 -18.19 -7.62
CA GLY A 109 -7.24 -19.02 -7.56
C GLY A 109 -8.42 -18.46 -8.35
N TYR A 110 -9.60 -19.02 -8.10
CA TYR A 110 -10.85 -18.64 -8.76
C TYR A 110 -11.95 -18.27 -7.75
N PRO A 111 -11.66 -17.36 -6.79
CA PRO A 111 -12.65 -16.99 -5.77
C PRO A 111 -13.91 -16.43 -6.42
N LYS A 112 -15.08 -16.82 -5.88
CA LYS A 112 -16.37 -16.31 -6.36
C LYS A 112 -16.51 -14.82 -6.06
N ARG A 113 -17.27 -14.11 -6.89
CA ARG A 113 -17.62 -12.71 -6.62
C ARG A 113 -18.21 -12.55 -5.21
N GLY A 114 -17.65 -11.62 -4.43
CA GLY A 114 -18.04 -11.37 -3.05
C GLY A 114 -17.22 -12.15 -2.01
N ASN A 115 -16.28 -12.99 -2.44
CA ASN A 115 -15.32 -13.61 -1.53
C ASN A 115 -14.40 -12.53 -0.91
N PRO A 116 -14.12 -12.58 0.41
CA PRO A 116 -13.16 -11.67 1.03
C PRO A 116 -11.78 -11.80 0.39
N ILE A 117 -11.12 -10.67 0.08
CA ILE A 117 -9.82 -10.68 -0.60
C ILE A 117 -8.71 -11.30 0.27
N LEU A 118 -8.80 -11.16 1.60
CA LEU A 118 -7.89 -11.80 2.56
C LEU A 118 -8.26 -13.27 2.85
N GLY A 119 -9.36 -13.75 2.28
CA GLY A 119 -9.89 -15.08 2.54
C GLY A 119 -9.27 -16.18 1.68
N LEU A 120 -9.62 -17.41 2.04
CA LEU A 120 -9.41 -18.60 1.22
C LEU A 120 -10.12 -18.47 -0.14
N THR A 121 -9.57 -19.10 -1.17
CA THR A 121 -10.16 -19.09 -2.53
C THR A 121 -11.44 -19.90 -2.63
N GLY A 122 -11.62 -20.89 -1.73
CA GLY A 122 -12.64 -21.93 -1.81
C GLY A 122 -12.22 -23.14 -2.63
N ASP A 123 -11.03 -23.10 -3.23
CA ASP A 123 -10.38 -24.22 -3.92
C ASP A 123 -9.25 -24.82 -3.04
N THR A 124 -8.72 -25.97 -3.45
CA THR A 124 -7.57 -26.61 -2.81
C THR A 124 -6.41 -26.77 -3.80
N ASP A 125 -5.18 -26.83 -3.29
CA ASP A 125 -4.02 -27.18 -4.10
C ASP A 125 -4.00 -28.67 -4.50
N ALA A 126 -2.94 -29.10 -5.20
CA ALA A 126 -2.76 -30.48 -5.63
C ALA A 126 -2.60 -31.49 -4.46
N ALA A 127 -2.30 -31.02 -3.25
CA ALA A 127 -2.23 -31.82 -2.03
C ALA A 127 -3.54 -31.79 -1.22
N GLY A 128 -4.58 -31.13 -1.72
CA GLY A 128 -5.89 -31.01 -1.07
C GLY A 128 -5.94 -29.95 0.04
N ARG A 129 -4.97 -29.04 0.13
CA ARG A 129 -4.87 -28.02 1.17
C ARG A 129 -5.51 -26.72 0.72
N ALA A 130 -6.29 -26.09 1.59
CA ALA A 130 -6.88 -24.78 1.30
C ALA A 130 -5.79 -23.71 1.15
N PHE A 131 -6.04 -22.68 0.34
CA PHE A 131 -5.09 -21.60 0.09
C PHE A 131 -5.77 -20.23 -0.02
N THR A 132 -5.04 -19.17 0.29
CA THR A 132 -5.51 -17.78 0.25
C THR A 132 -5.57 -17.24 -1.18
N THR A 133 -6.45 -16.26 -1.38
CA THR A 133 -6.50 -15.50 -2.64
C THR A 133 -5.23 -14.68 -2.83
N LEU A 134 -4.67 -14.12 -1.76
CA LEU A 134 -3.42 -13.36 -1.80
C LEU A 134 -2.24 -14.21 -1.34
N GLY A 135 -1.09 -14.03 -1.99
CA GLY A 135 0.20 -14.64 -1.65
C GLY A 135 1.35 -13.78 -2.15
N TYR A 136 2.57 -14.04 -1.71
CA TYR A 136 3.77 -13.35 -2.19
C TYR A 136 4.75 -14.31 -2.84
N ALA A 137 5.56 -13.83 -3.78
CA ALA A 137 6.63 -14.67 -4.34
C ALA A 137 7.73 -14.93 -3.31
N ASN A 138 8.03 -13.97 -2.45
CA ASN A 138 9.04 -14.10 -1.41
C ASN A 138 8.66 -13.31 -0.13
N GLY A 139 9.45 -13.48 0.93
CA GLY A 139 9.33 -12.67 2.14
C GLY A 139 9.02 -13.45 3.41
N PRO A 140 8.58 -12.74 4.48
CA PRO A 140 8.53 -13.29 5.83
C PRO A 140 7.41 -14.31 6.03
N GLY A 141 6.43 -14.38 5.11
CA GLY A 141 5.31 -15.34 5.15
C GLY A 141 5.67 -16.78 4.78
N ALA A 142 6.95 -17.10 4.51
CA ALA A 142 7.37 -18.46 4.20
C ALA A 142 7.12 -19.41 5.39
N THR A 143 6.57 -20.59 5.11
CA THR A 143 5.94 -21.46 6.12
C THR A 143 6.91 -22.40 6.83
N GLY A 144 8.18 -22.47 6.42
CA GLY A 144 9.22 -23.18 7.16
C GLY A 144 9.44 -22.60 8.57
N ALA A 145 10.04 -23.36 9.48
CA ALA A 145 10.42 -22.82 10.78
C ALA A 145 11.46 -21.70 10.62
N SER A 146 11.37 -20.66 11.42
CA SER A 146 12.37 -19.58 11.48
C SER A 146 13.01 -19.51 12.87
N ASP A 147 13.96 -18.60 13.06
CA ASP A 147 14.54 -18.30 14.38
C ASP A 147 13.56 -17.61 15.34
N SER A 148 12.41 -17.15 14.86
CA SER A 148 11.42 -16.41 15.64
C SER A 148 10.04 -17.06 15.72
N GLN A 149 9.67 -17.92 14.77
CA GLN A 149 8.35 -18.57 14.72
C GLN A 149 8.43 -20.03 14.22
N PRO A 150 7.62 -20.95 14.76
CA PRO A 150 7.59 -22.36 14.34
C PRO A 150 7.09 -22.51 12.89
N ALA A 151 7.30 -23.68 12.28
CA ALA A 151 6.74 -23.97 10.95
C ALA A 151 5.20 -23.88 10.94
N GLY A 152 4.63 -23.50 9.80
CA GLY A 152 3.21 -23.24 9.61
C GLY A 152 2.91 -21.79 9.23
N PRO A 153 1.65 -21.35 9.39
CA PRO A 153 1.25 -19.96 9.16
C PRO A 153 2.06 -18.99 10.03
N LYS A 154 2.39 -17.81 9.48
CA LYS A 154 3.15 -16.78 10.19
C LYS A 154 2.25 -15.66 10.64
N THR A 155 2.63 -15.02 11.74
CA THR A 155 1.89 -13.91 12.32
C THR A 155 2.76 -12.66 12.46
N PHE A 156 2.20 -11.49 12.18
CA PHE A 156 2.85 -10.22 12.43
C PHE A 156 3.04 -9.98 13.94
N PRO A 157 4.18 -9.41 14.37
CA PRO A 157 5.37 -9.12 13.58
C PRO A 157 6.24 -10.37 13.32
N HIS A 158 6.82 -10.48 12.13
CA HIS A 158 7.78 -11.53 11.77
C HIS A 158 8.91 -10.93 10.92
N GLN A 159 10.11 -10.85 11.48
CA GLN A 159 11.33 -10.36 10.82
C GLN A 159 12.48 -11.35 11.10
N PRO A 160 12.43 -12.54 10.48
CA PRO A 160 13.34 -13.62 10.78
C PRO A 160 14.75 -13.34 10.24
N LYS A 161 15.78 -13.86 10.91
CA LYS A 161 17.18 -13.81 10.42
C LYS A 161 17.61 -15.10 9.74
N SER A 162 16.86 -16.18 9.95
CA SER A 162 17.14 -17.47 9.32
C SER A 162 15.89 -18.33 9.22
N TYR A 163 15.89 -19.22 8.24
CA TYR A 163 14.87 -20.23 8.04
C TYR A 163 15.48 -21.63 8.03
N SER A 164 14.73 -22.58 8.58
CA SER A 164 14.95 -24.01 8.37
C SER A 164 14.04 -24.46 7.22
N PRO A 165 14.59 -24.79 6.05
CA PRO A 165 13.78 -25.19 4.91
C PRO A 165 13.06 -26.51 5.21
N ASP A 166 11.76 -26.51 4.97
CA ASP A 166 10.94 -27.72 5.00
C ASP A 166 9.97 -27.67 3.81
N PRO A 167 10.25 -28.44 2.73
CA PRO A 167 9.42 -28.44 1.53
C PRO A 167 8.05 -29.08 1.75
N THR A 168 7.81 -29.71 2.92
CA THR A 168 6.52 -30.29 3.29
C THR A 168 5.67 -29.35 4.16
N ALA A 169 6.25 -28.23 4.63
CA ALA A 169 5.69 -27.36 5.65
C ALA A 169 4.50 -26.49 5.24
N ARG A 170 4.03 -26.55 3.99
CA ARG A 170 2.83 -25.80 3.60
C ARG A 170 1.64 -26.26 4.46
N PRO A 171 1.11 -25.43 5.38
CA PRO A 171 0.00 -25.81 6.24
C PRO A 171 -1.30 -25.96 5.45
N ASP A 172 -2.24 -26.70 6.00
CA ASP A 172 -3.64 -26.58 5.56
C ASP A 172 -4.26 -25.38 6.27
N LEU A 173 -4.82 -24.46 5.50
CA LEU A 173 -5.38 -23.21 6.01
C LEU A 173 -6.87 -23.30 6.35
N SER A 174 -7.50 -24.48 6.23
CA SER A 174 -8.95 -24.64 6.41
C SER A 174 -9.47 -24.19 7.78
N GLU A 175 -8.65 -24.35 8.82
CA GLU A 175 -8.97 -23.96 10.22
C GLU A 175 -8.22 -22.69 10.66
N ILE A 176 -7.58 -21.98 9.73
CA ILE A 176 -6.82 -20.76 9.99
C ILE A 176 -7.67 -19.56 9.62
N ASP A 177 -7.79 -18.59 10.54
CA ASP A 177 -8.38 -17.30 10.21
C ASP A 177 -7.39 -16.47 9.38
N THR A 178 -7.47 -16.62 8.06
CA THR A 178 -6.60 -15.89 7.12
C THR A 178 -6.98 -14.42 6.99
N ALA A 179 -8.10 -14.00 7.56
CA ALA A 179 -8.55 -12.61 7.60
C ALA A 179 -8.09 -11.88 8.88
N ASP A 180 -7.43 -12.56 9.82
CA ASP A 180 -6.78 -11.90 10.96
C ASP A 180 -5.78 -10.85 10.42
N PRO A 181 -5.83 -9.59 10.88
CA PRO A 181 -4.91 -8.54 10.44
C PRO A 181 -3.43 -8.87 10.65
N ASN A 182 -3.12 -9.80 11.56
CA ASN A 182 -1.76 -10.27 11.80
C ASN A 182 -1.39 -11.51 11.00
N TYR A 183 -2.30 -12.13 10.24
CA TYR A 183 -1.92 -13.22 9.34
C TYR A 183 -1.00 -12.70 8.23
N LEU A 184 0.15 -13.37 8.05
CA LEU A 184 1.06 -13.10 6.93
C LEU A 184 0.77 -14.09 5.81
N GLN A 185 0.49 -13.57 4.61
CA GLN A 185 0.20 -14.40 3.45
C GLN A 185 1.39 -15.29 3.10
N GLU A 186 1.11 -16.52 2.65
CA GLU A 186 2.16 -17.48 2.32
C GLU A 186 3.12 -16.91 1.26
N ALA A 187 4.42 -17.12 1.47
CA ALA A 187 5.47 -16.76 0.53
C ALA A 187 6.28 -17.99 0.09
N LEU A 188 6.63 -18.06 -1.21
CA LEU A 188 7.35 -19.21 -1.77
C LEU A 188 8.83 -19.22 -1.38
N VAL A 189 9.51 -18.08 -1.50
CA VAL A 189 10.93 -17.94 -1.16
C VAL A 189 11.08 -17.24 0.19
N PRO A 190 11.71 -17.87 1.21
CA PRO A 190 11.88 -17.25 2.51
C PRO A 190 12.79 -16.01 2.45
N GLY A 191 12.38 -14.94 3.11
CA GLY A 191 13.12 -13.70 3.27
C GLY A 191 12.77 -13.00 4.58
N ASP A 192 13.65 -12.14 5.08
CA ASP A 192 13.37 -11.28 6.23
C ASP A 192 12.40 -10.14 5.87
N MET A 193 12.45 -9.71 4.61
CA MET A 193 11.48 -8.85 3.95
C MET A 193 11.08 -9.41 2.59
N GLU A 194 9.86 -9.13 2.18
CA GLU A 194 9.43 -9.30 0.79
C GLU A 194 10.12 -8.25 -0.10
N THR A 195 10.27 -8.50 -1.41
CA THR A 195 10.96 -7.59 -2.34
C THR A 195 10.00 -6.80 -3.23
N HIS A 196 10.42 -5.63 -3.72
CA HIS A 196 9.69 -4.91 -4.76
C HIS A 196 9.44 -5.75 -6.02
N GLY A 197 8.35 -5.43 -6.72
CA GLY A 197 8.01 -5.88 -8.07
C GLY A 197 8.56 -4.92 -9.12
N GLY A 198 9.03 -5.47 -10.24
CA GLY A 198 9.67 -4.74 -11.33
C GLY A 198 8.79 -4.54 -12.57
N GLU A 199 7.52 -4.90 -12.49
CA GLU A 199 6.54 -4.66 -13.54
C GLU A 199 6.06 -3.20 -13.58
N ASP A 200 5.51 -2.80 -14.73
CA ASP A 200 4.94 -1.47 -14.92
C ASP A 200 3.84 -1.17 -13.90
N VAL A 201 3.86 0.05 -13.37
CA VAL A 201 2.81 0.57 -12.47
C VAL A 201 1.90 1.55 -13.18
N ALA A 202 0.66 1.66 -12.71
CA ALA A 202 -0.34 2.54 -13.31
C ALA A 202 -0.09 4.02 -12.96
N VAL A 203 -0.37 4.90 -13.91
CA VAL A 203 -0.48 6.35 -13.68
C VAL A 203 -1.91 6.77 -14.01
N TYR A 204 -2.60 7.41 -13.06
CA TYR A 204 -3.92 8.00 -13.23
C TYR A 204 -3.82 9.52 -13.18
N ALA A 205 -4.66 10.20 -13.98
CA ALA A 205 -4.60 11.65 -14.10
C ALA A 205 -5.99 12.30 -14.21
N ARG A 206 -6.15 13.48 -13.60
CA ARG A 206 -7.33 14.35 -13.75
C ARG A 206 -6.88 15.81 -13.81
N GLY A 207 -7.51 16.61 -14.67
CA GLY A 207 -7.32 18.05 -14.75
C GLY A 207 -6.42 18.50 -15.92
N PRO A 208 -5.93 19.76 -15.92
CA PRO A 208 -5.10 20.29 -17.00
C PRO A 208 -3.85 19.44 -17.24
N GLY A 209 -3.54 19.10 -18.49
CA GLY A 209 -2.39 18.24 -18.83
C GLY A 209 -2.64 16.74 -18.71
N SER A 210 -3.74 16.29 -18.08
CA SER A 210 -4.05 14.85 -17.95
C SER A 210 -4.12 14.05 -19.26
N PRO A 211 -4.52 14.60 -20.42
CA PRO A 211 -4.47 13.85 -21.68
C PRO A 211 -3.07 13.40 -22.11
N ALA A 212 -1.99 13.96 -21.54
CA ALA A 212 -0.62 13.52 -21.78
C ALA A 212 -0.27 12.20 -21.07
N VAL A 213 -1.07 11.78 -20.08
CA VAL A 213 -0.94 10.49 -19.40
C VAL A 213 -1.69 9.44 -20.22
N HIS A 214 -0.99 8.79 -21.14
CA HIS A 214 -1.56 7.76 -22.00
C HIS A 214 -0.52 6.74 -22.47
N GLY A 215 -0.96 5.52 -22.77
CA GLY A 215 -0.08 4.46 -23.29
C GLY A 215 0.89 3.93 -22.22
N VAL A 216 2.11 3.62 -22.65
CA VAL A 216 3.24 3.23 -21.79
C VAL A 216 4.26 4.35 -21.86
N ILE A 217 4.62 4.91 -20.71
CA ILE A 217 5.56 6.03 -20.60
C ILE A 217 6.65 5.66 -19.59
N GLU A 218 7.84 6.21 -19.79
CA GLU A 218 8.91 6.11 -18.79
C GLU A 218 8.52 6.88 -17.52
N GLN A 219 8.91 6.38 -16.35
CA GLN A 219 8.55 7.01 -15.07
C GLN A 219 9.02 8.47 -14.97
N ASN A 220 10.16 8.82 -15.58
CA ASN A 220 10.66 10.21 -15.60
C ASN A 220 9.74 11.16 -16.39
N GLU A 221 8.88 10.67 -17.27
CA GLU A 221 7.93 11.50 -18.03
C GLU A 221 6.87 12.12 -17.12
N ILE A 222 6.57 11.52 -15.96
CA ILE A 222 5.63 12.08 -14.97
C ILE A 222 6.08 13.49 -14.55
N TYR A 223 7.39 13.70 -14.34
CA TYR A 223 7.95 15.01 -14.04
C TYR A 223 7.74 16.02 -15.20
N HIS A 224 7.94 15.58 -16.44
CA HIS A 224 7.77 16.44 -17.62
C HIS A 224 6.31 16.84 -17.82
N ILE A 225 5.37 15.94 -17.57
CA ILE A 225 3.92 16.22 -17.60
C ILE A 225 3.54 17.24 -16.53
N MET A 226 4.00 17.05 -15.28
CA MET A 226 3.74 18.00 -14.19
C MET A 226 4.32 19.40 -14.51
N ARG A 227 5.57 19.45 -14.98
CA ARG A 227 6.22 20.71 -15.34
C ARG A 227 5.44 21.44 -16.44
N ALA A 228 5.06 20.73 -17.50
CA ALA A 228 4.31 21.31 -18.60
C ALA A 228 2.94 21.86 -18.15
N ALA A 229 2.26 21.16 -17.24
CA ALA A 229 0.98 21.61 -16.68
C ALA A 229 1.11 22.87 -15.80
N LEU A 230 2.24 23.04 -15.10
CA LEU A 230 2.58 24.24 -14.34
C LEU A 230 3.04 25.42 -15.21
N GLY A 231 3.27 25.21 -16.51
CA GLY A 231 3.70 26.25 -17.44
C GLY A 231 5.18 26.64 -17.32
N TRP A 232 6.05 25.73 -16.88
CA TRP A 232 7.50 25.93 -16.75
C TRP A 232 8.30 25.31 -17.91
#